data_AF-A0A5B0J1V9-F1
#
_entry.id   AF-A0A5B0J1V9-F1
#
_cell.length_a   1.000
_cell.length_b   1.000
_cell.length_c   1.000
_cell.angle_alpha   90.00
_cell.angle_beta   90.00
_cell.angle_gamma   90.00
#
_symmetry.space_group_name_H-M   'P 1'
#
loop_
_entity.id
_entity.type
_entity.pdbx_description
1 polymer ?
#
loop_
_entity_poly.entity_id
_entity_poly.type
_entity_poly.pdbx_seq_one_letter_code
_entity_poly.pdbx_strand_id
1 'polypeptide(L)'
;MDVDDVAGDDATGLLGAYLADPYAGWSMGAPGAIAEFVRTPDEAVVPSGPGAVVTARGGIRIAAHPATRPLAYRTPVGPHEHWNHAVAFCLPAAAARGAARTSVTVLGPDRCALRPADRDAVLVDLGLGTATVDACVRTADPDLLGVLRRAEGGPLDGALTAALVAAGPHRVFTTALGRVEVYAAIPPPEGRSPDGPHTHLLPQVLREGRTHAATVPVPAGHLPCAHLYPAHPLTDLTGRPIPFDPTRAACFDRLLERFGDPEQQAVTAEVVRSVAAGEPPGPRPATAPARAAQAVALRVLAVAGGADPAVLDAWRGRTSARDLLDPEGDRNGG
;
A
#
# COMPACT_ATOMS: atom_id res chain seq x y z
N MET A 1 -21.53 6.21 12.90
CA MET A 1 -21.19 7.39 12.09
C MET A 1 -20.07 6.92 11.20
N ASP A 2 -20.32 6.86 9.90
CA ASP A 2 -19.40 6.26 8.94
C ASP A 2 -18.12 7.12 8.89
N VAL A 3 -16.92 6.51 8.84
CA VAL A 3 -15.64 7.26 8.80
C VAL A 3 -15.61 8.24 7.62
N ASP A 4 -16.35 7.92 6.56
CA ASP A 4 -16.51 8.75 5.37
C ASP A 4 -17.41 9.97 5.55
N ASP A 5 -18.36 9.98 6.49
CA ASP A 5 -19.17 11.18 6.80
C ASP A 5 -18.32 12.27 7.49
N VAL A 6 -17.13 11.90 7.99
CA VAL A 6 -16.21 12.76 8.74
C VAL A 6 -14.93 13.08 7.94
N ALA A 7 -14.69 12.38 6.83
CA ALA A 7 -13.56 12.68 5.94
C ALA A 7 -13.80 14.03 5.26
N GLY A 8 -13.09 15.07 5.69
CA GLY A 8 -13.16 16.40 5.08
C GLY A 8 -12.84 16.37 3.58
N ASP A 9 -13.25 17.43 2.87
CA ASP A 9 -13.17 17.56 1.40
C ASP A 9 -11.76 17.54 0.78
N ASP A 10 -10.71 17.46 1.61
CA ASP A 10 -9.31 17.54 1.24
C ASP A 10 -8.47 16.37 1.80
N ALA A 11 -7.20 16.29 1.37
CA ALA A 11 -6.29 15.23 1.81
C ALA A 11 -6.11 15.18 3.34
N THR A 12 -6.18 16.32 4.04
CA THR A 12 -5.96 16.38 5.49
C THR A 12 -7.13 15.74 6.25
N GLY A 13 -8.36 16.03 5.83
CA GLY A 13 -9.57 15.41 6.38
C GLY A 13 -9.57 13.89 6.20
N LEU A 14 -9.22 13.42 5.00
CA LEU A 14 -9.11 12.00 4.70
C LEU A 14 -8.07 11.30 5.59
N LEU A 15 -6.87 11.88 5.74
CA LEU A 15 -5.82 11.31 6.60
C LEU A 15 -6.27 11.20 8.06
N GLY A 16 -6.90 12.24 8.61
CA GLY A 16 -7.36 12.24 10.00
C GLY A 16 -8.41 11.16 10.27
N ALA A 17 -9.40 11.05 9.38
CA ALA A 17 -10.49 10.07 9.51
C ALA A 17 -9.97 8.64 9.45
N TYR A 18 -9.16 8.30 8.43
CA TYR A 18 -8.69 6.93 8.22
C TYR A 18 -7.50 6.52 9.09
N LEU A 19 -6.75 7.46 9.67
CA LEU A 19 -5.79 7.11 10.71
C LEU A 19 -6.50 6.67 12.00
N ALA A 20 -7.65 7.24 12.31
CA ALA A 20 -8.43 6.87 13.49
C ALA A 20 -9.12 5.49 13.32
N ASP A 21 -9.44 5.11 12.09
CA ASP A 21 -10.12 3.86 11.76
C ASP A 21 -9.22 2.62 11.96
N PRO A 22 -9.52 1.72 12.91
CA PRO A 22 -8.78 0.46 13.05
C PRO A 22 -8.98 -0.53 11.90
N TYR A 23 -10.00 -0.33 11.05
CA TYR A 23 -10.26 -1.16 9.87
C TYR A 23 -9.59 -0.62 8.59
N ALA A 24 -8.76 0.39 8.74
CA ALA A 24 -7.90 0.90 7.68
C ALA A 24 -6.49 0.32 7.81
N GLY A 25 -5.98 -0.24 6.71
CA GLY A 25 -4.57 -0.53 6.55
C GLY A 25 -3.82 0.65 5.94
N TRP A 26 -2.52 0.72 6.18
CA TRP A 26 -1.64 1.72 5.57
C TRP A 26 -0.34 1.07 5.11
N SER A 27 0.26 1.61 4.04
CA SER A 27 1.61 1.25 3.66
C SER A 27 2.45 2.45 3.21
N MET A 28 3.75 2.31 3.39
CA MET A 28 4.75 3.22 2.84
C MET A 28 5.86 2.39 2.22
N GLY A 29 6.11 2.61 0.94
CA GLY A 29 7.04 1.79 0.19
C GLY A 29 7.01 2.03 -1.30
N ALA A 30 7.83 1.23 -1.98
CA ALA A 30 7.82 1.05 -3.43
C ALA A 30 7.67 -0.46 -3.71
N PRO A 31 7.26 -0.87 -4.92
CA PRO A 31 7.23 -2.28 -5.30
C PRO A 31 8.52 -3.02 -4.89
N GLY A 32 8.38 -4.06 -4.08
CA GLY A 32 9.49 -4.86 -3.55
C GLY A 32 10.18 -4.33 -2.29
N ALA A 33 9.79 -3.16 -1.78
CA ALA A 33 10.21 -2.65 -0.48
C ALA A 33 9.07 -1.86 0.17
N ILE A 34 8.28 -2.54 1.00
CA ILE A 34 7.07 -1.98 1.60
C ILE A 34 7.07 -2.23 3.11
N ALA A 35 6.67 -1.22 3.89
CA ALA A 35 6.23 -1.41 5.26
C ALA A 35 4.73 -1.16 5.37
N GLU A 36 4.05 -2.10 6.00
CA GLU A 36 2.62 -2.06 6.26
C GLU A 36 2.35 -1.78 7.73
N PHE A 37 1.32 -0.99 7.98
CA PHE A 37 0.76 -0.75 9.30
C PHE A 37 -0.71 -1.11 9.29
N VAL A 38 -1.03 -2.17 10.03
CA VAL A 38 -2.40 -2.60 10.34
C VAL A 38 -2.46 -2.85 11.83
N ARG A 39 -3.54 -2.45 12.49
CA ARG A 39 -3.77 -2.73 13.91
C ARG A 39 -5.07 -3.50 14.07
N THR A 40 -5.20 -4.25 15.17
CA THR A 40 -6.52 -4.79 15.52
C THR A 40 -7.36 -3.69 16.19
N PRO A 41 -8.70 -3.73 16.09
CA PRO A 41 -9.56 -2.72 16.71
C PRO A 41 -9.39 -2.57 18.22
N ASP A 42 -9.04 -3.66 18.90
CA ASP A 42 -8.79 -3.74 20.34
C ASP A 42 -7.33 -3.42 20.73
N GLU A 43 -6.42 -3.24 19.75
CA GLU A 43 -5.04 -2.92 20.05
C GLU A 43 -4.91 -1.52 20.65
N ALA A 44 -4.26 -1.45 21.82
CA ALA A 44 -4.03 -0.20 22.51
C ALA A 44 -3.15 0.75 21.70
N VAL A 45 -3.66 1.95 21.47
CA VAL A 45 -2.93 3.05 20.85
C VAL A 45 -2.24 3.87 21.94
N VAL A 46 -0.93 4.05 21.80
CA VAL A 46 -0.13 4.90 22.68
C VAL A 46 -0.34 6.36 22.26
N PRO A 47 -0.49 7.30 23.21
CA PRO A 47 -0.51 8.72 22.89
C PRO A 47 0.68 9.10 22.02
N SER A 48 0.39 9.62 20.83
CA SER A 48 1.36 10.04 19.85
C SER A 48 0.97 11.40 19.30
N GLY A 49 1.92 12.11 18.68
CA GLY A 49 1.67 13.44 18.12
C GLY A 49 0.62 13.42 17.00
N PRO A 50 0.20 14.60 16.50
CA PRO A 50 -0.78 14.67 15.41
C PRO A 50 -0.33 13.89 14.19
N GLY A 51 -1.30 13.25 13.51
CA GLY A 51 -1.05 12.44 12.31
C GLY A 51 -0.30 11.14 12.57
N ALA A 52 -0.24 10.67 13.83
CA ALA A 52 0.41 9.41 14.19
C ALA A 52 -0.51 8.46 14.94
N VAL A 53 -0.25 7.17 14.75
CA VAL A 53 -0.84 6.06 15.50
C VAL A 53 0.29 5.11 15.84
N VAL A 54 0.44 4.78 17.12
CA VAL A 54 1.52 3.90 17.61
C VAL A 54 0.92 2.83 18.49
N THR A 55 1.32 1.58 18.26
CA THR A 55 0.94 0.43 19.07
C THR A 55 2.17 -0.28 19.62
N ALA A 56 1.97 -1.40 20.32
CA ALA A 56 3.07 -2.27 20.75
C ALA A 56 3.85 -2.90 19.59
N ARG A 57 3.21 -3.12 18.43
CA ARG A 57 3.78 -3.87 17.29
C ARG A 57 4.33 -3.00 16.17
N GLY A 58 3.86 -1.77 16.03
CA GLY A 58 4.35 -0.82 15.03
C GLY A 58 3.79 0.57 15.24
N GLY A 59 4.04 1.47 14.30
CA GLY A 59 3.41 2.77 14.25
C GLY A 59 3.47 3.39 12.87
N ILE A 60 2.56 4.31 12.61
CA ILE A 60 2.55 5.15 11.42
C ILE A 60 2.53 6.61 11.85
N ARG A 61 3.23 7.46 11.10
CA ARG A 61 2.98 8.89 11.07
C ARG A 61 2.88 9.35 9.64
N ILE A 62 1.82 10.06 9.30
CA ILE A 62 1.60 10.66 8.01
C ILE A 62 1.15 12.11 8.18
N ALA A 63 1.69 13.00 7.36
CA ALA A 63 1.34 14.40 7.34
C ALA A 63 1.03 14.82 5.90
N ALA A 64 -0.08 15.54 5.71
CA ALA A 64 -0.41 16.10 4.41
C ALA A 64 0.64 17.15 4.02
N HIS A 65 1.26 16.95 2.86
CA HIS A 65 1.99 18.01 2.19
C HIS A 65 0.97 18.81 1.35
N PRO A 66 1.11 20.14 1.18
CA PRO A 66 0.12 20.93 0.45
C PRO A 66 -0.13 20.49 -1.00
N ALA A 67 0.88 19.85 -1.61
CA ALA A 67 0.78 19.29 -2.96
C ALA A 67 0.30 17.83 -3.02
N THR A 68 -0.10 17.23 -1.89
CA THR A 68 -0.61 15.85 -1.85
C THR A 68 -1.88 15.74 -2.67
N ARG A 69 -1.90 14.76 -3.58
CA ARG A 69 -3.06 14.38 -4.37
C ARG A 69 -3.48 12.96 -4.01
N PRO A 70 -4.59 12.77 -3.29
CA PRO A 70 -5.19 11.46 -3.13
C PRO A 70 -5.68 10.94 -4.48
N LEU A 71 -5.50 9.65 -4.72
CA LEU A 71 -5.96 8.93 -5.90
C LEU A 71 -6.57 7.61 -5.47
N ALA A 72 -7.89 7.49 -5.50
CA ALA A 72 -8.59 6.24 -5.24
C ALA A 72 -8.60 5.37 -6.50
N TYR A 73 -8.32 4.08 -6.36
CA TYR A 73 -8.32 3.16 -7.49
C TYR A 73 -8.68 1.73 -7.06
N ARG A 74 -9.07 0.92 -8.06
CA ARG A 74 -9.15 -0.54 -7.91
C ARG A 74 -8.27 -1.21 -8.98
N THR A 75 -7.66 -2.32 -8.62
CA THR A 75 -6.86 -3.15 -9.54
C THR A 75 -7.25 -4.63 -9.39
N PRO A 76 -7.40 -5.39 -10.48
CA PRO A 76 -7.69 -6.81 -10.38
C PRO A 76 -6.49 -7.54 -9.78
N VAL A 77 -6.73 -8.45 -8.85
CA VAL A 77 -5.69 -9.35 -8.32
C VAL A 77 -6.22 -10.77 -8.21
N GLY A 78 -5.30 -11.73 -8.37
CA GLY A 78 -5.56 -13.15 -8.13
C GLY A 78 -6.75 -13.77 -8.88
N PRO A 79 -7.09 -15.02 -8.54
CA PRO A 79 -8.30 -15.70 -9.01
C PRO A 79 -9.56 -15.26 -8.22
N HIS A 80 -10.72 -15.84 -8.57
CA HIS A 80 -11.98 -15.78 -7.80
C HIS A 80 -12.63 -14.39 -7.68
N GLU A 81 -12.64 -13.61 -8.76
CA GLU A 81 -13.31 -12.30 -8.79
C GLU A 81 -12.85 -11.33 -7.68
N HIS A 82 -11.63 -11.48 -7.17
CA HIS A 82 -11.08 -10.59 -6.13
C HIS A 82 -10.52 -9.30 -6.72
N TRP A 83 -10.28 -8.26 -5.93
CA TRP A 83 -9.56 -7.06 -6.39
C TRP A 83 -8.90 -6.40 -5.19
N ASN A 84 -7.90 -5.57 -5.46
CA ASN A 84 -7.36 -4.65 -4.49
C ASN A 84 -8.01 -3.28 -4.69
N HIS A 85 -8.21 -2.57 -3.58
CA HIS A 85 -8.65 -1.20 -3.59
C HIS A 85 -7.78 -0.36 -2.65
N ALA A 86 -7.45 0.86 -3.05
CA ALA A 86 -6.57 1.70 -2.26
C ALA A 86 -6.74 3.17 -2.64
N VAL A 87 -6.26 4.05 -1.75
CA VAL A 87 -6.00 5.45 -2.04
C VAL A 87 -4.49 5.67 -2.01
N ALA A 88 -3.90 5.97 -3.16
CA ALA A 88 -2.51 6.42 -3.24
C ALA A 88 -2.42 7.91 -2.91
N PHE A 89 -1.49 8.29 -2.03
CA PHE A 89 -1.17 9.68 -1.76
C PHE A 89 0.04 10.08 -2.60
N CYS A 90 -0.24 10.75 -3.71
CA CYS A 90 0.74 11.12 -4.72
C CYS A 90 1.28 12.53 -4.48
N LEU A 91 2.55 12.73 -4.79
CA LEU A 91 3.20 14.05 -4.82
C LEU A 91 3.82 14.31 -6.19
N PRO A 92 3.97 15.58 -6.61
CA PRO A 92 4.84 15.91 -7.73
C PRO A 92 6.22 15.28 -7.53
N ALA A 93 6.80 14.70 -8.58
CA ALA A 93 8.03 13.91 -8.48
C ALA A 93 9.21 14.65 -7.83
N ALA A 94 9.25 15.99 -7.93
CA ALA A 94 10.26 16.80 -7.25
C ALA A 94 10.10 16.84 -5.72
N ALA A 95 8.86 16.79 -5.21
CA ALA A 95 8.54 16.76 -3.79
C ALA A 95 8.49 15.33 -3.23
N ALA A 96 8.25 14.33 -4.08
CA ALA A 96 8.12 12.93 -3.69
C ALA A 96 9.46 12.22 -3.47
N ARG A 97 10.53 12.67 -4.13
CA ARG A 97 11.80 11.96 -4.17
C ARG A 97 12.53 12.02 -2.83
N GLY A 98 12.98 10.85 -2.37
CA GLY A 98 13.85 10.68 -1.21
C GLY A 98 15.33 10.78 -1.56
N ALA A 99 16.19 10.25 -0.69
CA ALA A 99 17.63 10.30 -0.89
C ALA A 99 18.13 9.29 -1.94
N ALA A 100 17.37 8.21 -2.17
CA ALA A 100 17.68 7.16 -3.15
C ALA A 100 19.11 6.61 -3.00
N ARG A 101 19.57 6.41 -1.76
CA ARG A 101 20.90 5.87 -1.47
C ARG A 101 21.01 4.45 -2.01
N THR A 102 22.13 4.14 -2.65
CA THR A 102 22.40 2.82 -3.26
C THR A 102 23.42 2.00 -2.45
N SER A 103 23.74 2.46 -1.24
CA SER A 103 24.66 1.80 -0.32
C SER A 103 24.17 1.97 1.11
N VAL A 104 24.50 0.98 1.94
CA VAL A 104 24.24 1.01 3.37
C VAL A 104 24.85 2.28 3.96
N THR A 105 24.05 3.09 4.65
CA THR A 105 24.46 4.40 5.13
C THR A 105 24.02 4.61 6.57
N VAL A 106 24.96 4.91 7.47
CA VAL A 106 24.65 5.18 8.87
C VAL A 106 24.17 6.63 9.00
N LEU A 107 22.91 6.82 9.39
CA LEU A 107 22.29 8.14 9.47
C LEU A 107 22.46 8.82 10.85
N GLY A 108 22.75 8.02 11.88
CA GLY A 108 22.87 8.48 13.26
C GLY A 108 21.58 8.30 14.07
N PRO A 109 21.43 8.96 15.24
CA PRO A 109 20.28 8.80 16.12
C PRO A 109 18.94 9.15 15.45
N ASP A 110 17.92 8.30 15.61
CA ASP A 110 16.59 8.51 15.04
C ASP A 110 15.72 9.48 15.86
N ARG A 111 16.07 10.77 15.83
CA ARG A 111 15.33 11.81 16.57
C ARG A 111 13.86 11.91 16.19
N CYS A 112 13.50 11.41 15.01
CA CYS A 112 12.14 11.38 14.49
C CYS A 112 11.35 10.14 14.93
N ALA A 113 11.92 9.23 15.72
CA ALA A 113 11.26 7.98 16.12
C ALA A 113 9.91 8.24 16.80
N LEU A 114 8.91 7.45 16.43
CA LEU A 114 7.54 7.58 16.95
C LEU A 114 7.48 7.32 18.45
N ARG A 115 8.25 6.34 18.93
CA ARG A 115 8.45 6.07 20.35
C ARG A 115 9.59 6.93 20.90
N PRO A 116 9.37 7.68 22.00
CA PRO A 116 10.45 8.44 22.64
C PRO A 116 11.67 7.60 23.01
N ALA A 117 11.46 6.36 23.48
CA ALA A 117 12.52 5.43 23.88
C ALA A 117 13.45 5.03 22.72
N ASP A 118 12.98 5.14 21.48
CA ASP A 118 13.75 4.73 20.30
C ASP A 118 14.58 5.88 19.72
N ARG A 119 14.48 7.10 20.25
CA ARG A 119 15.06 8.31 19.62
C ARG A 119 16.58 8.40 19.67
N ASP A 120 17.20 7.66 20.57
CA ASP A 120 18.66 7.57 20.70
C ASP A 120 19.24 6.37 19.92
N ALA A 121 18.39 5.43 19.46
CA ALA A 121 18.83 4.32 18.64
C ALA A 121 19.29 4.80 17.25
N VAL A 122 20.25 4.10 16.67
CA VAL A 122 20.86 4.50 15.40
C VAL A 122 20.01 4.00 14.23
N LEU A 123 19.68 4.91 13.32
CA LEU A 123 19.03 4.62 12.05
C LEU A 123 20.10 4.37 10.97
N VAL A 124 19.90 3.30 10.19
CA VAL A 124 20.77 2.92 9.07
C VAL A 124 19.90 2.66 7.85
N ASP A 125 20.16 3.38 6.77
CA ASP A 125 19.55 3.16 5.45
C ASP A 125 20.17 1.92 4.81
N LEU A 126 19.34 1.02 4.28
CA LEU A 126 19.78 -0.23 3.66
C LEU A 126 20.30 -0.05 2.23
N GLY A 127 20.18 1.14 1.64
CA GLY A 127 20.77 1.47 0.34
C GLY A 127 20.02 0.84 -0.84
N LEU A 128 18.69 0.73 -0.76
CA LEU A 128 17.89 0.06 -1.81
C LEU A 128 17.71 0.88 -3.09
N GLY A 129 18.13 2.15 -3.11
CA GLY A 129 18.09 3.01 -4.30
C GLY A 129 16.69 3.39 -4.77
N THR A 130 15.66 3.22 -3.93
CA THR A 130 14.29 3.54 -4.35
C THR A 130 14.07 5.04 -4.44
N ALA A 131 13.20 5.48 -5.36
CA ALA A 131 12.97 6.89 -5.61
C ALA A 131 12.21 7.61 -4.48
N THR A 132 11.30 6.93 -3.78
CA THR A 132 10.33 7.56 -2.87
C THR A 132 10.40 7.07 -1.42
N VAL A 133 11.17 6.01 -1.14
CA VAL A 133 11.27 5.44 0.21
C VAL A 133 12.72 5.18 0.62
N ASP A 134 13.08 5.68 1.80
CA ASP A 134 14.29 5.29 2.51
C ASP A 134 13.89 4.09 3.41
N ALA A 135 14.35 2.90 3.05
CA ALA A 135 14.13 1.66 3.80
C ALA A 135 15.27 1.45 4.79
N CYS A 136 14.98 1.65 6.06
CA CYS A 136 15.98 1.69 7.12
C CYS A 136 15.73 0.60 8.18
N VAL A 137 16.78 0.30 8.93
CA VAL A 137 16.70 -0.41 10.21
C VAL A 137 17.16 0.50 11.33
N ARG A 138 16.61 0.27 12.53
CA ARG A 138 16.96 1.00 13.74
C ARG A 138 17.38 0.04 14.84
N THR A 139 18.53 0.30 15.44
CA THR A 139 19.05 -0.51 16.54
C THR A 139 19.83 0.32 17.57
N ALA A 140 19.69 -0.07 18.84
CA ALA A 140 20.57 0.36 19.93
C ALA A 140 21.55 -0.74 20.35
N ASP A 141 21.45 -1.94 19.75
CA ASP A 141 22.35 -3.06 20.01
C ASP A 141 23.76 -2.75 19.44
N PRO A 142 24.80 -2.68 20.28
CA PRO A 142 26.15 -2.38 19.84
C PRO A 142 26.72 -3.44 18.88
N ASP A 143 26.33 -4.71 18.99
CA ASP A 143 26.85 -5.79 18.16
C ASP A 143 26.30 -5.68 16.74
N LEU A 144 24.98 -5.57 16.60
CA LEU A 144 24.35 -5.32 15.30
C LEU A 144 24.82 -3.99 14.69
N LEU A 145 24.99 -2.93 15.49
CA LEU A 145 25.51 -1.66 14.99
C LEU A 145 26.95 -1.79 14.48
N GLY A 146 27.78 -2.62 15.12
CA GLY A 146 29.11 -2.96 14.65
C GLY A 146 29.09 -3.66 13.29
N VAL A 147 28.14 -4.58 13.07
CA VAL A 147 27.92 -5.22 11.76
C VAL A 147 27.52 -4.19 10.71
N LEU A 148 26.55 -3.32 11.01
CA LEU A 148 26.04 -2.29 10.08
C LEU A 148 27.14 -1.28 9.70
N ARG A 149 27.96 -0.83 10.65
CA ARG A 149 29.08 0.09 10.38
C ARG A 149 30.16 -0.53 9.49
N ARG A 150 30.41 -1.84 9.61
CA ARG A 150 31.34 -2.53 8.70
C ARG A 150 30.80 -2.66 7.28
N ALA A 151 29.48 -2.69 7.12
CA ALA A 151 28.82 -2.76 5.82
C ALA A 151 28.62 -1.38 5.17
N GLU A 152 28.85 -0.28 5.90
CA GLU A 152 28.65 1.09 5.40
C GLU A 152 29.45 1.35 4.10
N GLY A 153 28.78 1.97 3.12
CA GLY A 153 29.31 2.18 1.78
C GLY A 153 29.17 0.97 0.83
N GLY A 154 28.84 -0.22 1.34
CA GLY A 154 28.56 -1.42 0.55
C GLY A 154 27.07 -1.63 0.24
N PRO A 155 26.72 -2.62 -0.60
CA PRO A 155 25.33 -2.99 -0.86
C PRO A 155 24.72 -3.79 0.31
N LEU A 156 23.39 -3.87 0.37
CA LEU A 156 22.70 -4.89 1.17
C LEU A 156 22.93 -6.27 0.55
N ASP A 157 23.90 -7.01 1.09
CA ASP A 157 24.21 -8.37 0.64
C ASP A 157 23.48 -9.46 1.45
N GLY A 158 23.69 -10.72 1.07
CA GLY A 158 23.05 -11.86 1.73
C GLY A 158 23.51 -12.07 3.17
N ALA A 159 24.76 -11.75 3.51
CA ALA A 159 25.29 -11.91 4.86
C ALA A 159 24.70 -10.86 5.82
N LEU A 160 24.62 -9.60 5.37
CA LEU A 160 23.96 -8.53 6.11
C LEU A 160 22.47 -8.82 6.26
N THR A 161 21.81 -9.30 5.20
CA THR A 161 20.39 -9.70 5.27
C THR A 161 20.17 -10.79 6.33
N ALA A 162 21.01 -11.82 6.38
CA ALA A 162 20.91 -12.88 7.39
C ALA A 162 21.13 -12.35 8.82
N ALA A 163 22.09 -11.44 9.01
CA ALA A 163 22.33 -10.80 10.31
C ALA A 163 21.13 -9.96 10.78
N LEU A 164 20.49 -9.24 9.85
CA LEU A 164 19.28 -8.46 10.13
C LEU A 164 18.10 -9.35 10.52
N VAL A 165 17.87 -10.45 9.80
CA VAL A 165 16.80 -11.41 10.12
C VAL A 165 17.02 -12.01 11.52
N ALA A 166 18.25 -12.40 11.84
CA ALA A 166 18.59 -12.99 13.14
C ALA A 166 18.43 -12.00 14.31
N ALA A 167 18.83 -10.75 14.12
CA ALA A 167 18.75 -9.74 15.17
C ALA A 167 17.36 -9.10 15.30
N GLY A 168 16.55 -9.13 14.23
CA GLY A 168 15.18 -8.59 14.21
C GLY A 168 15.08 -7.11 14.62
N PRO A 169 15.91 -6.19 14.08
CA PRO A 169 15.83 -4.77 14.46
C PRO A 169 14.50 -4.14 14.06
N HIS A 170 14.19 -2.99 14.65
CA HIS A 170 13.06 -2.19 14.20
C HIS A 170 13.28 -1.81 12.74
N ARG A 171 12.23 -1.93 11.90
CA ARG A 171 12.29 -1.48 10.50
C ARG A 171 11.55 -0.18 10.37
N VAL A 172 12.11 0.74 9.60
CA VAL A 172 11.62 2.09 9.44
C VAL A 172 11.60 2.42 7.97
N PHE A 173 10.43 2.68 7.43
CA PHE A 173 10.27 3.09 6.04
C PHE A 173 9.80 4.53 6.04
N THR A 174 10.58 5.42 5.41
CA THR A 174 10.32 6.87 5.42
C THR A 174 10.10 7.36 4.00
N THR A 175 9.06 8.15 3.80
CA THR A 175 8.75 8.82 2.52
C THR A 175 8.57 10.32 2.77
N ALA A 176 8.39 11.09 1.70
CA ALA A 176 8.12 12.52 1.80
C ALA A 176 6.83 12.86 2.60
N LEU A 177 5.91 11.90 2.77
CA LEU A 177 4.66 12.11 3.51
C LEU A 177 4.69 11.59 4.95
N GLY A 178 5.73 10.84 5.35
CA GLY A 178 5.75 10.29 6.68
C GLY A 178 6.65 9.07 6.85
N ARG A 179 6.27 8.23 7.82
CA ARG A 179 6.99 6.98 8.10
C ARG A 179 6.07 5.90 8.64
N VAL A 180 6.43 4.65 8.35
CA VAL A 180 5.95 3.45 9.04
C VAL A 180 7.12 2.86 9.82
N GLU A 181 6.86 2.48 11.07
CA GLU A 181 7.79 1.77 11.93
C GLU A 181 7.20 0.40 12.31
N VAL A 182 8.03 -0.63 12.22
CA VAL A 182 7.66 -2.00 12.58
C VAL A 182 8.57 -2.47 13.71
N TYR A 183 7.97 -2.95 14.80
CA TYR A 183 8.66 -3.42 16.00
C TYR A 183 8.58 -4.94 16.18
N ALA A 184 7.58 -5.60 15.59
CA ALA A 184 7.41 -7.05 15.67
C ALA A 184 8.60 -7.81 15.05
N ALA A 185 9.01 -8.95 15.60
CA ALA A 185 10.16 -9.69 15.06
C ALA A 185 10.03 -10.00 13.55
N ILE A 186 11.15 -10.13 12.86
CA ILE A 186 11.16 -10.57 11.45
C ILE A 186 10.82 -12.07 11.44
N PRO A 187 9.76 -12.50 10.74
CA PRO A 187 9.45 -13.92 10.63
C PRO A 187 10.59 -14.66 9.91
N PRO A 188 10.81 -15.96 10.20
CA PRO A 188 11.74 -16.76 9.40
C PRO A 188 11.26 -16.83 7.94
N PRO A 189 12.16 -17.13 6.97
CA PRO A 189 11.82 -17.13 5.54
C PRO A 189 10.63 -18.02 5.14
N GLU A 190 10.41 -19.13 5.86
CA GLU A 190 9.29 -20.06 5.65
C GLU A 190 8.04 -19.71 6.47
N GLY A 191 8.06 -18.58 7.19
CA GLY A 191 6.99 -18.13 8.05
C GLY A 191 5.89 -17.39 7.30
N ARG A 192 4.64 -17.50 7.77
CA ARG A 192 3.55 -16.65 7.29
C ARG A 192 3.81 -15.19 7.70
N SER A 193 3.49 -14.23 6.84
CA SER A 193 3.46 -12.81 7.23
C SER A 193 2.67 -12.67 8.54
N PRO A 194 3.24 -11.99 9.54
CA PRO A 194 2.59 -11.88 10.83
C PRO A 194 1.36 -10.99 10.72
N ASP A 195 0.34 -11.31 11.51
CA ASP A 195 -0.81 -10.44 11.64
C ASP A 195 -0.33 -9.09 12.24
N GLY A 196 -0.70 -7.96 11.63
CA GLY A 196 -0.31 -6.61 12.08
C GLY A 196 0.83 -5.97 11.29
N PRO A 197 1.56 -4.99 11.86
CA PRO A 197 2.59 -4.26 11.12
C PRO A 197 3.76 -5.18 10.72
N HIS A 198 4.18 -5.10 9.47
CA HIS A 198 5.27 -5.92 8.92
C HIS A 198 5.92 -5.26 7.70
N THR A 199 7.00 -5.85 7.20
CA THR A 199 7.72 -5.35 6.03
C THR A 199 7.97 -6.46 5.03
N HIS A 200 7.93 -6.11 3.75
CA HIS A 200 8.31 -6.98 2.64
C HIS A 200 9.54 -6.42 1.94
N LEU A 201 10.53 -7.27 1.72
CA LEU A 201 11.69 -6.99 0.88
C LEU A 201 11.81 -8.09 -0.17
N LEU A 202 11.53 -7.75 -1.43
CA LEU A 202 11.54 -8.65 -2.57
C LEU A 202 12.57 -8.12 -3.60
N PRO A 203 13.83 -8.56 -3.53
CA PRO A 203 14.90 -8.05 -4.40
C PRO A 203 14.62 -8.20 -5.90
N GLN A 204 13.82 -9.19 -6.29
CA GLN A 204 13.46 -9.41 -7.70
C GLN A 204 12.57 -8.29 -8.23
N VAL A 205 11.56 -7.88 -7.47
CA VAL A 205 10.66 -6.77 -7.80
C VAL A 205 11.39 -5.42 -7.76
N LEU A 206 12.27 -5.22 -6.77
CA LEU A 206 13.08 -4.00 -6.65
C LEU A 206 13.93 -3.71 -7.90
N ARG A 207 14.49 -4.75 -8.53
CA ARG A 207 15.34 -4.60 -9.74
C ARG A 207 14.60 -4.03 -10.94
N GLU A 208 13.28 -4.12 -10.96
CA GLU A 208 12.46 -3.58 -12.04
C GLU A 208 12.38 -2.05 -11.98
N GLY A 209 12.75 -1.44 -10.86
CA GLY A 209 12.78 0.02 -10.70
C GLY A 209 11.42 0.71 -10.83
N ARG A 210 10.32 -0.06 -10.72
CA ARG A 210 8.96 0.45 -10.77
C ARG A 210 8.64 1.24 -9.51
N THR A 211 7.83 2.30 -9.66
CA THR A 211 7.33 3.09 -8.53
C THR A 211 5.90 2.73 -8.14
N HIS A 212 5.15 2.11 -9.07
CA HIS A 212 3.80 1.59 -8.90
C HIS A 212 3.52 0.57 -10.02
N ALA A 213 2.49 -0.26 -9.85
CA ALA A 213 2.03 -1.14 -10.91
C ALA A 213 1.40 -0.36 -12.08
N ALA A 214 1.48 -0.90 -13.29
CA ALA A 214 0.98 -0.24 -14.50
C ALA A 214 -0.54 -0.05 -14.52
N THR A 215 -1.26 -0.75 -13.66
CA THR A 215 -2.72 -0.66 -13.50
C THR A 215 -3.15 0.48 -12.56
N VAL A 216 -2.21 1.06 -11.79
CA VAL A 216 -2.49 2.19 -10.91
C VAL A 216 -2.42 3.49 -11.72
N PRO A 217 -3.50 4.30 -11.77
CA PRO A 217 -3.57 5.49 -12.62
C PRO A 217 -2.81 6.70 -12.02
N VAL A 218 -1.55 6.53 -11.63
CA VAL A 218 -0.73 7.64 -11.10
C VAL A 218 -0.53 8.69 -12.21
N PRO A 219 -0.89 9.96 -11.97
CA PRO A 219 -0.75 11.00 -12.99
C PRO A 219 0.71 11.21 -13.41
N ALA A 220 0.92 11.56 -14.68
CA ALA A 220 2.25 11.90 -15.18
C ALA A 220 2.92 12.98 -14.31
N GLY A 221 4.22 12.80 -14.05
CA GLY A 221 5.00 13.70 -13.19
C GLY A 221 4.72 13.58 -11.69
N HIS A 222 3.90 12.63 -11.25
CA HIS A 222 3.66 12.33 -9.84
C HIS A 222 4.22 10.96 -9.45
N LEU A 223 4.45 10.77 -8.15
CA LEU A 223 4.87 9.50 -7.56
C LEU A 223 4.06 9.24 -6.27
N PRO A 224 3.66 7.98 -6.00
CA PRO A 224 3.02 7.63 -4.74
C PRO A 224 4.03 7.63 -3.59
N CYS A 225 3.62 8.15 -2.44
CA CYS A 225 4.44 8.21 -1.23
C CYS A 225 3.82 7.48 -0.03
N ALA A 226 2.54 7.14 -0.09
CA ALA A 226 1.85 6.31 0.90
C ALA A 226 0.58 5.73 0.26
N HIS A 227 0.09 4.63 0.83
CA HIS A 227 -1.20 4.05 0.44
C HIS A 227 -2.07 3.85 1.69
N LEU A 228 -3.34 4.15 1.53
CA LEU A 228 -4.42 3.80 2.44
C LEU A 228 -5.21 2.64 1.84
N TYR A 229 -5.53 1.65 2.67
CA TYR A 229 -6.38 0.51 2.34
C TYR A 229 -7.62 0.55 3.24
N PRO A 230 -8.73 1.15 2.77
CA PRO A 230 -10.01 1.11 3.50
C PRO A 230 -10.52 -0.33 3.65
N ALA A 231 -11.43 -0.55 4.59
CA ALA A 231 -12.03 -1.86 4.82
C ALA A 231 -12.54 -2.48 3.50
N HIS A 232 -12.07 -3.68 3.17
CA HIS A 232 -12.42 -4.34 1.92
C HIS A 232 -13.79 -5.04 2.03
N PRO A 233 -14.62 -5.02 0.96
CA PRO A 233 -15.93 -5.68 0.98
C PRO A 233 -15.86 -7.22 0.90
N LEU A 234 -14.71 -7.80 0.55
CA LEU A 234 -14.54 -9.25 0.43
C LEU A 234 -13.51 -9.86 1.38
N THR A 235 -12.75 -9.04 2.10
CA THR A 235 -11.72 -9.53 2.99
C THR A 235 -11.69 -8.76 4.31
N ASP A 236 -11.30 -9.45 5.38
CA ASP A 236 -10.94 -8.81 6.64
C ASP A 236 -9.53 -8.20 6.59
N LEU A 237 -9.12 -7.55 7.68
CA LEU A 237 -7.80 -6.90 7.80
C LEU A 237 -6.61 -7.86 7.71
N THR A 238 -6.86 -9.17 7.85
CA THR A 238 -5.84 -10.22 7.72
C THR A 238 -5.83 -10.85 6.32
N GLY A 239 -6.63 -10.31 5.39
CA GLY A 239 -6.81 -10.83 4.04
C GLY A 239 -7.65 -12.10 3.97
N ARG A 240 -8.36 -12.48 5.04
CA ARG A 240 -9.25 -13.65 5.01
C ARG A 240 -10.58 -13.28 4.34
N PRO A 241 -11.14 -14.17 3.50
CA PRO A 241 -12.42 -13.93 2.87
C PRO A 241 -13.55 -13.70 3.86
N ILE A 242 -14.44 -12.76 3.56
CA ILE A 242 -15.72 -12.53 4.26
C ILE A 242 -16.87 -12.57 3.22
N PRO A 243 -18.14 -12.75 3.66
CA PRO A 243 -19.27 -12.47 2.79
C PRO A 243 -19.21 -11.05 2.25
N PHE A 244 -19.66 -10.85 1.01
CA PHE A 244 -19.68 -9.52 0.39
C PHE A 244 -20.43 -8.51 1.27
N ASP A 245 -19.73 -7.45 1.67
CA ASP A 245 -20.26 -6.36 2.46
C ASP A 245 -20.60 -5.16 1.54
N PRO A 246 -21.87 -4.94 1.20
CA PRO A 246 -22.27 -3.85 0.31
C PRO A 246 -22.05 -2.47 0.95
N THR A 247 -21.99 -2.38 2.28
CA THR A 247 -21.72 -1.11 2.97
C THR A 247 -20.29 -0.69 2.72
N ARG A 248 -19.31 -1.59 2.90
CA ARG A 248 -17.89 -1.32 2.60
C ARG A 248 -17.66 -1.03 1.13
N ALA A 249 -18.40 -1.69 0.24
CA ALA A 249 -18.35 -1.40 -1.19
C ALA A 249 -18.78 0.05 -1.46
N ALA A 250 -19.93 0.46 -0.92
CA ALA A 250 -20.45 1.83 -1.05
C ALA A 250 -19.53 2.88 -0.42
N CYS A 251 -18.91 2.58 0.74
CA CYS A 251 -17.89 3.42 1.36
C CYS A 251 -16.75 3.72 0.38
N PHE A 252 -16.19 2.68 -0.25
CA PHE A 252 -15.11 2.87 -1.21
C PHE A 252 -15.59 3.53 -2.52
N ASP A 253 -16.83 3.31 -2.94
CA ASP A 253 -17.38 3.98 -4.12
C ASP A 253 -17.43 5.51 -3.92
N ARG A 254 -17.71 6.02 -2.71
CA ARG A 254 -17.61 7.46 -2.40
C ARG A 254 -16.18 8.00 -2.54
N LEU A 255 -15.18 7.21 -2.14
CA LEU A 255 -13.77 7.58 -2.36
C LEU A 255 -13.43 7.61 -3.85
N LEU A 256 -13.93 6.66 -4.63
CA LEU A 256 -13.77 6.64 -6.08
C LEU A 256 -14.45 7.84 -6.74
N GLU A 257 -15.67 8.21 -6.34
CA GLU A 257 -16.37 9.39 -6.87
C GLU A 257 -15.56 10.67 -6.62
N ARG A 258 -14.93 10.77 -5.44
CA ARG A 258 -14.23 11.98 -5.03
C ARG A 258 -12.79 12.07 -5.53
N PHE A 259 -12.05 10.98 -5.46
CA PHE A 259 -10.60 10.92 -5.68
C PHE A 259 -10.19 9.95 -6.79
N GLY A 260 -11.15 9.35 -7.49
CA GLY A 260 -10.89 8.40 -8.56
C GLY A 260 -10.31 9.02 -9.81
N ASP A 261 -9.66 8.17 -10.61
CA ASP A 261 -9.23 8.56 -11.95
C ASP A 261 -10.43 8.67 -12.91
N PRO A 262 -10.59 9.78 -13.65
CA PRO A 262 -11.72 9.97 -14.57
C PRO A 262 -11.81 8.92 -15.68
N GLU A 263 -10.70 8.39 -16.20
CA GLU A 263 -10.73 7.36 -17.24
C GLU A 263 -11.26 6.04 -16.65
N GLN A 264 -10.78 5.63 -15.47
CA GLN A 264 -11.30 4.46 -14.77
C GLN A 264 -12.79 4.60 -14.45
N GLN A 265 -13.23 5.77 -13.96
CA GLN A 265 -14.64 6.04 -13.67
C GLN A 265 -15.52 5.89 -14.92
N ALA A 266 -15.10 6.48 -16.05
CA ALA A 266 -15.84 6.42 -17.31
C ALA A 266 -15.99 4.98 -17.81
N VAL A 267 -14.90 4.19 -17.77
CA VAL A 267 -14.91 2.79 -18.18
C VAL A 267 -15.77 1.94 -17.25
N THR A 268 -15.67 2.11 -15.94
CA THR A 268 -16.51 1.38 -14.98
C THR A 268 -18.00 1.68 -15.22
N ALA A 269 -18.37 2.96 -15.41
CA ALA A 269 -19.75 3.34 -15.68
C ALA A 269 -20.28 2.76 -16.99
N GLU A 270 -19.46 2.73 -18.05
CA GLU A 270 -19.82 2.11 -19.33
C GLU A 270 -20.06 0.61 -19.18
N VAL A 271 -19.16 -0.12 -18.52
CA VAL A 271 -19.30 -1.56 -18.30
C VAL A 271 -20.56 -1.88 -17.52
N VAL A 272 -20.81 -1.17 -16.42
CA VAL A 272 -22.01 -1.38 -15.58
C VAL A 272 -23.28 -1.16 -16.39
N ARG A 273 -23.34 -0.08 -17.18
CA ARG A 273 -24.50 0.23 -18.03
C ARG A 273 -24.72 -0.83 -19.11
N SER A 274 -23.68 -1.22 -19.85
CA SER A 274 -23.82 -2.19 -20.93
C SER A 274 -24.16 -3.59 -20.43
N VAL A 275 -23.57 -4.03 -19.31
CA VAL A 275 -23.94 -5.32 -18.69
C VAL A 275 -25.38 -5.29 -18.21
N ALA A 276 -25.84 -4.20 -17.58
CA ALA A 276 -27.24 -4.06 -17.16
C ALA A 276 -28.22 -4.05 -18.35
N ALA A 277 -27.80 -3.55 -19.51
CA ALA A 277 -28.58 -3.58 -20.75
C ALA A 277 -28.50 -4.91 -21.51
N GLY A 278 -27.70 -5.88 -21.05
CA GLY A 278 -27.47 -7.15 -21.75
C GLY A 278 -26.65 -7.01 -23.03
N GLU A 279 -25.89 -5.91 -23.17
CA GLU A 279 -25.08 -5.63 -24.34
C GLU A 279 -23.76 -6.42 -24.32
N PRO A 280 -23.27 -6.88 -25.49
CA PRO A 280 -21.97 -7.51 -25.59
C PRO A 280 -20.84 -6.50 -25.33
N PRO A 281 -19.61 -6.98 -25.00
CA PRO A 281 -18.47 -6.10 -24.78
C PRO A 281 -18.15 -5.23 -25.99
N GLY A 282 -17.89 -3.95 -25.72
CA GLY A 282 -17.33 -2.98 -26.66
C GLY A 282 -15.84 -3.22 -26.98
N PRO A 283 -15.16 -2.23 -27.58
CA PRO A 283 -13.72 -2.26 -27.80
C PRO A 283 -12.93 -2.39 -26.48
N ARG A 284 -11.79 -3.08 -26.54
CA ARG A 284 -10.89 -3.22 -25.38
C ARG A 284 -10.22 -1.86 -25.07
N PRO A 285 -10.20 -1.42 -23.80
CA PRO A 285 -9.54 -0.18 -23.42
C PRO A 285 -8.03 -0.18 -23.73
N ALA A 286 -7.53 1.00 -24.12
CA ALA A 286 -6.16 1.17 -24.60
C ALA A 286 -5.12 1.18 -23.48
N THR A 287 -5.44 1.77 -22.33
CA THR A 287 -4.50 1.93 -21.21
C THR A 287 -4.60 0.76 -20.23
N ALA A 288 -3.51 0.47 -19.51
CA ALA A 288 -3.52 -0.57 -18.47
C ALA A 288 -4.47 -0.24 -17.31
N PRO A 289 -4.55 1.01 -16.80
CA PRO A 289 -5.53 1.39 -15.78
C PRO A 289 -6.98 1.24 -16.25
N ALA A 290 -7.30 1.59 -17.50
CA ALA A 290 -8.65 1.43 -18.04
C ALA A 290 -9.05 -0.05 -18.17
N ARG A 291 -8.11 -0.92 -18.60
CA ARG A 291 -8.35 -2.37 -18.62
C ARG A 291 -8.55 -2.94 -17.21
N ALA A 292 -7.80 -2.45 -16.23
CA ALA A 292 -8.01 -2.81 -14.82
C ALA A 292 -9.40 -2.39 -14.34
N ALA A 293 -9.86 -1.19 -14.66
CA ALA A 293 -11.20 -0.71 -14.31
C ALA A 293 -12.31 -1.57 -14.93
N GLN A 294 -12.18 -1.94 -16.21
CA GLN A 294 -13.10 -2.88 -16.85
C GLN A 294 -13.13 -4.23 -16.13
N ALA A 295 -11.96 -4.79 -15.83
CA ALA A 295 -11.85 -6.07 -15.15
C ALA A 295 -12.52 -6.05 -13.77
N VAL A 296 -12.25 -5.02 -12.97
CA VAL A 296 -12.82 -4.91 -11.63
C VAL A 296 -14.33 -4.66 -11.69
N ALA A 297 -14.83 -3.87 -12.63
CA ALA A 297 -16.26 -3.65 -12.80
C ALA A 297 -17.02 -4.99 -13.01
N LEU A 298 -16.48 -5.88 -13.86
CA LEU A 298 -17.04 -7.21 -14.07
C LEU A 298 -17.00 -8.07 -12.81
N ARG A 299 -15.90 -8.00 -12.04
CA ARG A 299 -15.75 -8.74 -10.77
C ARG A 299 -16.76 -8.28 -9.72
N VAL A 300 -16.95 -6.97 -9.58
CA VAL A 300 -17.95 -6.39 -8.67
C VAL A 300 -19.37 -6.82 -9.07
N LEU A 301 -19.71 -6.77 -10.36
CA LEU A 301 -21.03 -7.22 -10.86
C LEU A 301 -21.28 -8.70 -10.59
N ALA A 302 -20.26 -9.54 -10.75
CA ALA A 302 -20.34 -10.97 -10.49
C ALA A 302 -20.59 -11.27 -9.00
N VAL A 303 -19.90 -10.55 -8.12
CA VAL A 303 -19.99 -10.73 -6.66
C VAL A 303 -21.28 -10.16 -6.09
N ALA A 304 -21.74 -9.01 -6.59
CA ALA A 304 -22.96 -8.34 -6.13
C ALA A 304 -24.25 -9.07 -6.56
N GLY A 305 -24.16 -10.03 -7.49
CA GLY A 305 -25.28 -10.91 -7.88
C GLY A 305 -26.37 -10.24 -8.73
N GLY A 306 -26.05 -9.12 -9.39
CA GLY A 306 -27.02 -8.30 -10.13
C GLY A 306 -26.97 -8.42 -11.67
N ALA A 307 -26.09 -9.27 -12.22
CA ALA A 307 -25.87 -9.37 -13.66
C ALA A 307 -26.14 -10.79 -14.18
N ASP A 308 -26.62 -10.89 -15.42
CA ASP A 308 -26.82 -12.16 -16.12
C ASP A 308 -25.47 -12.88 -16.31
N PRO A 309 -25.30 -14.13 -15.82
CA PRO A 309 -24.07 -14.89 -15.98
C PRO A 309 -23.60 -15.04 -17.44
N ALA A 310 -24.52 -15.19 -18.40
CA ALA A 310 -24.17 -15.32 -19.81
C ALA A 310 -23.58 -14.03 -20.39
N VAL A 311 -24.08 -12.89 -19.94
CA VAL A 311 -23.54 -11.57 -20.31
C VAL A 311 -22.15 -11.40 -19.72
N LEU A 312 -21.96 -11.71 -18.43
CA LEU A 312 -20.64 -11.65 -17.79
C LEU A 312 -19.61 -12.56 -18.49
N ASP A 313 -20.00 -13.76 -18.88
CA ASP A 313 -19.11 -14.70 -19.56
C ASP A 313 -18.71 -14.22 -20.97
N ALA A 314 -19.63 -13.59 -21.71
CA ALA A 314 -19.32 -12.94 -22.98
C ALA A 314 -18.28 -11.81 -22.82
N TRP A 315 -18.40 -11.03 -21.74
CA TRP A 315 -17.43 -9.99 -21.38
C TRP A 315 -16.06 -10.57 -20.96
N ARG A 316 -16.05 -11.66 -20.18
CA ARG A 316 -14.82 -12.34 -19.74
C ARG A 316 -14.05 -13.01 -20.89
N GLY A 317 -14.75 -13.59 -21.87
CA GLY A 317 -14.15 -14.33 -22.99
C GLY A 317 -13.17 -13.53 -23.87
N ARG A 318 -13.15 -12.19 -23.77
CA ARG A 318 -12.20 -11.31 -24.48
C ARG A 318 -10.96 -10.93 -23.68
N THR A 319 -10.91 -11.35 -22.43
CA THR A 319 -9.91 -10.90 -21.47
C THR A 319 -8.94 -12.04 -21.23
N SER A 320 -7.73 -11.96 -21.80
CA SER A 320 -6.73 -13.00 -21.54
C SER A 320 -6.34 -12.95 -20.07
N ALA A 321 -6.40 -14.10 -19.38
CA ALA A 321 -6.04 -14.19 -17.95
C ALA A 321 -4.60 -13.70 -17.67
N ARG A 322 -3.72 -13.74 -18.67
CA ARG A 322 -2.33 -13.26 -18.57
C ARG A 322 -2.19 -11.73 -18.53
N ASP A 323 -3.17 -10.96 -19.01
CA ASP A 323 -3.04 -9.50 -19.10
C ASP A 323 -3.59 -8.74 -17.88
N LEU A 324 -4.19 -9.46 -16.92
CA LEU A 324 -4.89 -8.89 -15.75
C LEU A 324 -4.44 -9.47 -14.42
N LEU A 325 -3.57 -10.46 -14.46
CA LEU A 325 -2.95 -10.98 -13.26
C LEU A 325 -1.64 -10.24 -13.14
N ASP A 326 -1.46 -9.50 -12.05
CA ASP A 326 -0.15 -9.49 -11.43
C ASP A 326 -0.07 -10.78 -10.59
N PRO A 327 0.43 -11.91 -11.14
CA PRO A 327 0.54 -13.15 -10.38
C PRO A 327 1.52 -13.03 -9.21
N GLU A 328 2.35 -11.98 -9.20
CA GLU A 328 3.29 -11.64 -8.12
C GLU A 328 2.84 -10.38 -7.34
N GLY A 329 1.68 -9.82 -7.68
CA GLY A 329 1.09 -8.69 -7.01
C GLY A 329 0.80 -9.09 -5.58
N ASP A 330 1.47 -8.42 -4.65
CA ASP A 330 1.20 -8.58 -3.24
C ASP A 330 -0.30 -8.31 -3.04
N ARG A 331 -0.98 -9.21 -2.30
CA ARG A 331 -2.40 -9.01 -1.96
C ARG A 331 -2.61 -7.67 -1.26
N ASN A 332 -1.56 -7.09 -0.68
CA ASN A 332 -1.60 -5.78 -0.06
C ASN A 332 -0.77 -4.71 -0.80
N GLY A 333 0.06 -5.05 -1.77
CA GLY A 333 0.88 -4.12 -2.55
C GLY A 333 0.38 -4.09 -3.99
N GLY A 334 -0.35 -3.03 -4.34
CA GLY A 334 -1.03 -2.88 -5.63
C GLY A 334 -0.15 -2.99 -6.87
#